data_AF-A0A935I031-F1
#
_entry.id   AF-A0A935I031-F1
#
_cell.length_a   1.000
_cell.length_b   1.000
_cell.length_c   1.000
_cell.angle_alpha   90.00
_cell.angle_beta   90.00
_cell.angle_gamma   90.00
#
_symmetry.space_group_name_H-M   'P 1'
#
loop_
_entity.id
_entity.type
_entity.pdbx_description
1 polymer ?
#
loop_
_entity_poly.entity_id
_entity_poly.type
_entity_poly.pdbx_seq_one_letter_code
_entity_poly.pdbx_strand_id
1 'polypeptide(L)'
;MKSKISILVILMFLMLLNLKSYADADFDKAMLKAKKHLKEAMDKMDETKIVKSRGEFERILQLKKDMWLVNYYIALADYGLSMNAGITEKKDNIRKYTESGINLINKSIDENPEFADSFVLLEILNFNRWQYEQEKMQEIISATQSADASAMKLDPNNPRLILTNGISHFYTPGSFWRRSQNSHSGI
;
A
#
# COMPACT_ATOMS: atom_id res chain seq x y z
N MET A 1 54.89 -10.49 9.25
CA MET A 1 54.25 -9.44 8.41
C MET A 1 52.90 -9.89 7.85
N LYS A 2 52.80 -11.09 7.25
CA LYS A 2 51.53 -11.65 6.74
C LYS A 2 50.41 -11.75 7.80
N SER A 3 50.70 -12.18 9.04
CA SER A 3 49.67 -12.28 10.09
C SER A 3 49.11 -10.93 10.56
N LYS A 4 49.93 -9.86 10.55
CA LYS A 4 49.49 -8.50 10.92
C LYS A 4 48.56 -7.91 9.85
N ILE A 5 48.82 -8.22 8.57
CA ILE A 5 47.97 -7.82 7.45
C ILE A 5 46.62 -8.57 7.50
N SER A 6 46.62 -9.87 7.80
CA SER A 6 45.37 -10.64 7.98
C SER A 6 44.51 -10.13 9.14
N ILE A 7 45.11 -9.76 10.27
CA ILE A 7 44.38 -9.18 11.41
C ILE A 7 43.78 -7.81 11.05
N LEU A 8 44.52 -6.97 10.31
CA LEU A 8 44.02 -5.67 9.86
C LEU A 8 42.83 -5.80 8.90
N VAL A 9 42.88 -6.78 7.98
CA VAL A 9 41.78 -7.06 7.04
C VAL A 9 40.54 -7.55 7.78
N ILE A 10 40.69 -8.42 8.80
CA ILE A 10 39.58 -8.90 9.63
C ILE A 10 38.96 -7.75 10.44
N LEU A 11 39.78 -6.84 10.99
CA LEU A 11 39.30 -5.65 11.70
C LEU A 11 38.54 -4.68 10.78
N MET A 12 39.03 -4.47 9.55
CA MET A 12 38.31 -3.68 8.54
C MET A 12 36.97 -4.33 8.17
N PHE A 13 36.93 -5.65 8.01
CA PHE A 13 35.71 -6.38 7.70
C PHE A 13 34.69 -6.31 8.86
N LEU A 14 35.15 -6.41 10.11
CA LEU A 14 34.32 -6.24 11.31
C LEU A 14 33.78 -4.81 11.45
N MET A 15 34.57 -3.77 11.11
CA MET A 15 34.06 -2.39 11.09
C MET A 15 32.95 -2.19 10.05
N LEU A 16 33.07 -2.81 8.87
CA LEU A 16 32.05 -2.71 7.81
C LEU A 16 30.73 -3.40 8.18
N LEU A 17 30.78 -4.47 8.99
CA LEU A 17 29.58 -5.15 9.50
C LEU A 17 28.79 -4.30 10.50
N ASN A 18 29.47 -3.48 11.31
CA ASN A 18 28.81 -2.60 12.29
C ASN A 18 28.04 -1.45 11.63
N LEU A 19 28.51 -0.93 10.49
CA LEU A 19 27.85 0.17 9.78
C LEU A 19 26.45 -0.20 9.26
N LYS A 20 26.24 -1.45 8.82
CA LYS A 20 24.92 -1.92 8.37
C LYS A 20 23.89 -1.96 9.50
N SER A 21 24.29 -2.42 10.67
CA SER A 21 23.41 -2.53 11.84
C SER A 21 22.84 -1.18 12.30
N TYR A 22 23.66 -0.11 12.26
CA TYR A 22 23.20 1.25 12.58
C TYR A 22 22.22 1.80 11.53
N ALA A 23 22.50 1.63 10.24
CA ALA A 23 21.61 2.07 9.17
C ALA A 23 20.26 1.34 9.20
N ASP A 24 20.26 0.06 9.59
CA ASP A 24 19.04 -0.73 9.74
C ASP A 24 18.16 -0.20 10.89
N ALA A 25 18.76 0.11 12.04
CA ALA A 25 18.05 0.66 13.19
C ALA A 25 17.45 2.05 12.91
N ASP A 26 18.14 2.89 12.13
CA ASP A 26 17.66 4.21 11.74
C ASP A 26 16.44 4.10 10.80
N PHE A 27 16.47 3.17 9.85
CA PHE A 27 15.33 2.88 8.97
C PHE A 27 14.11 2.42 9.77
N ASP A 28 14.27 1.42 10.64
CA ASP A 28 13.16 0.85 11.41
C ASP A 28 12.51 1.89 12.32
N LYS A 29 13.35 2.71 12.98
CA LYS A 29 12.88 3.82 13.83
C LYS A 29 12.14 4.88 13.02
N ALA A 30 12.64 5.24 11.83
CA ALA A 30 11.99 6.20 10.95
C ALA A 30 10.64 5.67 10.45
N MET A 31 10.60 4.41 10.01
CA MET A 31 9.37 3.74 9.58
C MET A 31 8.34 3.66 10.69
N LEU A 32 8.72 3.24 11.90
CA LEU A 32 7.80 3.14 13.04
C LEU A 32 7.19 4.51 13.38
N LYS A 33 8.01 5.56 13.38
CA LYS A 33 7.56 6.93 13.64
C LYS A 33 6.58 7.41 12.56
N ALA A 34 6.92 7.24 11.28
CA ALA A 34 6.08 7.66 10.16
C ALA A 34 4.74 6.88 10.13
N LYS A 35 4.76 5.58 10.41
CA LYS A 35 3.56 4.75 10.55
C LYS A 35 2.64 5.24 11.67
N LYS A 36 3.21 5.59 12.83
CA LYS A 36 2.44 6.15 13.94
C LYS A 36 1.77 7.47 13.56
N HIS A 37 2.53 8.39 12.94
CA HIS A 37 1.97 9.66 12.48
C HIS A 37 0.87 9.48 11.43
N LEU A 38 1.09 8.60 10.45
CA LEU A 38 0.07 8.32 9.43
C LEU A 38 -1.20 7.75 10.07
N LYS A 39 -1.07 6.79 11.00
CA LYS A 39 -2.21 6.26 11.74
C LYS A 39 -2.99 7.37 12.46
N GLU A 40 -2.30 8.19 13.24
CA GLU A 40 -2.94 9.29 13.99
C GLU A 40 -3.61 10.32 13.06
N ALA A 41 -3.03 10.55 11.87
CA ALA A 41 -3.59 11.42 10.85
C ALA A 41 -4.84 10.83 10.19
N MET A 42 -4.80 9.54 9.83
CA MET A 42 -5.91 8.81 9.21
C MET A 42 -7.08 8.63 10.18
N ASP A 43 -6.83 8.30 11.46
CA ASP A 43 -7.88 8.16 12.48
C ASP A 43 -8.73 9.44 12.63
N LYS A 44 -8.14 10.61 12.33
CA LYS A 44 -8.79 11.93 12.40
C LYS A 44 -9.16 12.49 11.03
N MET A 45 -8.84 11.79 9.95
CA MET A 45 -8.92 12.27 8.57
C MET A 45 -8.33 13.69 8.38
N ASP A 46 -7.20 13.98 9.03
CA ASP A 46 -6.53 15.28 9.00
C ASP A 46 -5.62 15.38 7.76
N GLU A 47 -6.12 16.00 6.69
CA GLU A 47 -5.43 16.16 5.40
C GLU A 47 -3.99 16.66 5.57
N THR A 48 -3.79 17.71 6.38
CA THR A 48 -2.46 18.33 6.58
C THR A 48 -1.48 17.32 7.19
N LYS A 49 -1.93 16.53 8.16
CA LYS A 49 -1.08 15.52 8.80
C LYS A 49 -0.86 14.30 7.91
N ILE A 50 -1.82 13.94 7.04
CA ILE A 50 -1.62 12.86 6.06
C ILE A 50 -0.55 13.30 5.05
N VAL A 51 -0.62 14.52 4.50
CA VAL A 51 0.41 15.08 3.61
C VAL A 51 1.78 15.09 4.28
N LYS A 52 1.85 15.51 5.54
CA LYS A 52 3.10 15.51 6.31
C LYS A 52 3.68 14.10 6.45
N SER A 53 2.85 13.11 6.78
CA SER A 53 3.26 11.70 6.95
C SER A 53 3.70 11.09 5.62
N ARG A 54 2.98 11.39 4.52
CA ARG A 54 3.39 11.01 3.16
C ARG A 54 4.81 11.50 2.84
N GLY A 55 5.11 12.77 3.15
CA GLY A 55 6.45 13.34 2.97
C GLY A 55 7.53 12.75 3.89
N GLU A 56 7.15 12.20 5.05
CA GLU A 56 8.07 11.41 5.89
C GLU A 56 8.49 10.11 5.18
N PHE A 57 7.54 9.39 4.59
CA PHE A 57 7.85 8.19 3.81
C PHE A 57 8.65 8.49 2.55
N GLU A 58 8.42 9.61 1.85
CA GLU A 58 9.26 10.01 0.70
C GLU A 58 10.72 10.25 1.08
N ARG A 59 10.97 10.80 2.27
CA ARG A 59 12.33 10.93 2.81
C ARG A 59 12.93 9.57 3.16
N ILE A 60 12.14 8.67 3.76
CA ILE A 60 12.58 7.30 4.06
C ILE A 60 12.89 6.53 2.78
N LEU A 61 12.14 6.75 1.69
CA LEU A 61 12.37 6.11 0.40
C LEU A 61 13.77 6.43 -0.16
N GLN A 62 14.35 7.59 0.18
CA GLN A 62 15.71 7.95 -0.23
C GLN A 62 16.79 7.04 0.38
N LEU A 63 16.47 6.31 1.45
CA LEU A 63 17.35 5.31 2.06
C LEU A 63 17.46 4.03 1.23
N LYS A 64 16.57 3.84 0.23
CA LYS A 64 16.55 2.69 -0.69
C LYS A 64 16.53 1.32 -0.02
N LYS A 65 15.98 1.25 1.19
CA LYS A 65 15.77 0.03 1.97
C LYS A 65 14.27 -0.29 2.01
N ASP A 66 13.94 -1.56 1.83
CA ASP A 66 12.57 -2.10 1.82
C ASP A 66 11.60 -1.17 1.06
N MET A 67 12.00 -0.77 -0.15
CA MET A 67 11.28 0.26 -0.90
C MET A 67 9.86 -0.19 -1.22
N TRP A 68 9.62 -1.48 -1.39
CA TRP A 68 8.27 -2.05 -1.51
C TRP A 68 7.37 -1.63 -0.34
N LEU A 69 7.89 -1.67 0.89
CA LEU A 69 7.14 -1.35 2.09
C LEU A 69 6.92 0.16 2.20
N VAL A 70 7.95 0.95 1.87
CA VAL A 70 7.83 2.41 1.88
C VAL A 70 6.82 2.88 0.83
N ASN A 71 6.89 2.35 -0.40
CA ASN A 71 5.93 2.62 -1.47
C ASN A 71 4.51 2.24 -1.07
N TYR A 72 4.32 1.10 -0.40
CA TYR A 72 3.02 0.71 0.17
C TYR A 72 2.46 1.78 1.12
N TYR A 73 3.28 2.30 2.05
CA TYR A 73 2.80 3.33 2.98
C TYR A 73 2.59 4.71 2.33
N ILE A 74 3.34 5.07 1.30
CA ILE A 74 3.05 6.29 0.51
C ILE A 74 1.71 6.11 -0.22
N ALA A 75 1.47 4.94 -0.83
CA ALA A 75 0.19 4.63 -1.47
C ALA A 75 -0.98 4.64 -0.47
N LEU A 76 -0.77 4.15 0.75
CA LEU A 76 -1.78 4.18 1.82
C LEU A 76 -2.11 5.61 2.24
N ALA A 77 -1.09 6.49 2.32
CA ALA A 77 -1.32 7.91 2.57
C ALA A 77 -2.09 8.57 1.41
N ASP A 78 -1.76 8.23 0.16
CA ASP A 78 -2.49 8.69 -1.03
C ASP A 78 -3.95 8.22 -1.04
N TYR A 79 -4.22 6.98 -0.63
CA TYR A 79 -5.59 6.50 -0.41
C TYR A 79 -6.32 7.36 0.63
N GLY A 80 -5.68 7.65 1.78
CA GLY A 80 -6.25 8.53 2.80
C GLY A 80 -6.53 9.96 2.29
N LEU A 81 -5.65 10.51 1.45
CA LEU A 81 -5.87 11.82 0.82
C LEU A 81 -7.00 11.80 -0.20
N SER A 82 -7.12 10.73 -0.98
CA SER A 82 -8.24 10.52 -1.90
C SER A 82 -9.57 10.42 -1.16
N MET A 83 -9.61 9.68 -0.04
CA MET A 83 -10.79 9.61 0.81
C MET A 83 -11.17 10.98 1.38
N ASN A 84 -10.19 11.71 1.92
CA ASN A 84 -10.43 13.06 2.45
C ASN A 84 -10.96 14.00 1.35
N ALA A 85 -10.41 13.91 0.14
CA ALA A 85 -10.87 14.68 -1.01
C ALA A 85 -12.33 14.37 -1.38
N GLY A 86 -12.75 13.09 -1.27
CA GLY A 86 -14.16 12.70 -1.42
C GLY A 86 -15.07 13.35 -0.37
N ILE A 87 -14.65 13.33 0.90
CA ILE A 87 -15.40 13.93 2.02
C ILE A 87 -15.51 15.46 1.89
N THR A 88 -14.44 16.10 1.41
CA THR A 88 -14.35 17.57 1.28
C THR A 88 -14.74 18.09 -0.10
N GLU A 89 -15.30 17.22 -0.96
CA GLU A 89 -15.75 17.51 -2.32
C GLU A 89 -14.68 18.09 -3.27
N LYS A 90 -13.40 17.84 -3.00
CA LYS A 90 -12.25 18.24 -3.84
C LYS A 90 -12.02 17.22 -4.95
N LYS A 91 -12.93 17.15 -5.92
CA LYS A 91 -12.97 16.07 -6.94
C LYS A 91 -11.66 15.85 -7.70
N ASP A 92 -10.94 16.91 -8.08
CA ASP A 92 -9.65 16.78 -8.79
C ASP A 92 -8.58 16.06 -7.96
N ASN A 93 -8.63 16.21 -6.64
CA ASN A 93 -7.71 15.54 -5.73
C ASN A 93 -8.00 14.04 -5.61
N ILE A 94 -9.25 13.59 -5.80
CA ILE A 94 -9.59 12.16 -5.80
C ILE A 94 -8.80 11.43 -6.89
N ARG A 95 -8.88 11.93 -8.13
CA ARG A 95 -8.14 11.39 -9.27
C ARG A 95 -6.63 11.43 -9.01
N LYS A 96 -6.11 12.60 -8.66
CA LYS A 96 -4.67 12.82 -8.43
C LYS A 96 -4.09 11.81 -7.44
N TYR A 97 -4.72 11.65 -6.28
CA TYR A 97 -4.20 10.78 -5.23
C TYR A 97 -4.48 9.30 -5.52
N THR A 98 -5.61 8.96 -6.16
CA THR A 98 -5.86 7.58 -6.58
C THR A 98 -4.82 7.11 -7.61
N GLU A 99 -4.56 7.89 -8.66
CA GLU A 99 -3.56 7.56 -9.69
C GLU A 99 -2.14 7.49 -9.10
N SER A 100 -1.77 8.42 -8.22
CA SER A 100 -0.50 8.36 -7.48
C SER A 100 -0.39 7.08 -6.65
N GLY A 101 -1.44 6.73 -5.90
CA GLY A 101 -1.50 5.51 -5.11
C GLY A 101 -1.35 4.25 -5.95
N ILE A 102 -2.04 4.15 -7.10
CA ILE A 102 -1.92 3.01 -8.02
C ILE A 102 -0.48 2.88 -8.54
N ASN A 103 0.15 3.99 -8.93
CA ASN A 103 1.53 3.97 -9.41
C ASN A 103 2.51 3.50 -8.33
N LEU A 104 2.30 3.90 -7.07
CA LEU A 104 3.15 3.50 -5.95
C LEU A 104 2.91 2.05 -5.52
N ILE A 105 1.65 1.60 -5.48
CA ILE A 105 1.33 0.24 -5.08
C ILE A 105 1.81 -0.78 -6.11
N ASN A 106 1.78 -0.44 -7.40
CA ASN A 106 2.39 -1.29 -8.43
C ASN A 106 3.90 -1.43 -8.23
N LYS A 107 4.62 -0.36 -7.87
CA LYS A 107 6.05 -0.47 -7.50
C LYS A 107 6.28 -1.35 -6.27
N SER A 108 5.36 -1.33 -5.32
CA SER A 108 5.41 -2.24 -4.16
C SER A 108 5.27 -3.70 -4.59
N ILE A 109 4.30 -3.99 -5.47
CA ILE A 109 4.04 -5.33 -6.00
C ILE A 109 5.21 -5.82 -6.86
N ASP A 110 5.75 -4.97 -7.73
CA ASP A 110 6.87 -5.31 -8.62
C ASP A 110 8.11 -5.75 -7.82
N GLU A 111 8.34 -5.14 -6.66
CA GLU A 111 9.49 -5.46 -5.80
C GLU A 111 9.20 -6.58 -4.80
N ASN A 112 7.96 -6.70 -4.31
CA ASN A 112 7.54 -7.77 -3.41
C ASN A 112 6.13 -8.31 -3.79
N PRO A 113 6.05 -9.24 -4.75
CA PRO A 113 4.78 -9.77 -5.23
C PRO A 113 4.09 -10.74 -4.25
N GLU A 114 4.74 -11.09 -3.15
CA GLU A 114 4.18 -11.98 -2.12
C GLU A 114 3.49 -11.18 -0.98
N PHE A 115 3.52 -9.85 -1.03
CA PHE A 115 2.90 -9.01 -0.01
C PHE A 115 1.41 -8.76 -0.32
N ALA A 116 0.55 -9.64 0.21
CA ALA A 116 -0.90 -9.62 -0.01
C ALA A 116 -1.56 -8.24 0.23
N ASP A 117 -1.13 -7.51 1.27
CA ASP A 117 -1.65 -6.17 1.60
C ASP A 117 -1.54 -5.18 0.42
N SER A 118 -0.52 -5.30 -0.43
CA SER A 118 -0.39 -4.43 -1.60
C SER A 118 -1.49 -4.68 -2.63
N PHE A 119 -1.90 -5.93 -2.80
CA PHE A 119 -3.03 -6.26 -3.67
C PHE A 119 -4.36 -5.82 -3.06
N VAL A 120 -4.54 -5.92 -1.74
CA VAL A 120 -5.72 -5.37 -1.05
C VAL A 120 -5.82 -3.85 -1.27
N LEU A 121 -4.72 -3.12 -1.14
CA LEU A 121 -4.73 -1.68 -1.38
C LEU A 121 -4.94 -1.33 -2.86
N LEU A 122 -4.39 -2.13 -3.78
CA LEU A 122 -4.62 -1.97 -5.22
C LEU A 122 -6.10 -2.20 -5.59
N GLU A 123 -6.76 -3.19 -5.00
CA GLU A 123 -8.20 -3.43 -5.14
C GLU A 123 -8.99 -2.16 -4.80
N ILE A 124 -8.76 -1.61 -3.61
CA ILE A 124 -9.45 -0.41 -3.12
C ILE A 124 -9.18 0.80 -4.03
N LEU A 125 -7.93 1.00 -4.44
CA LEU A 125 -7.55 2.11 -5.32
C LEU A 125 -8.15 1.97 -6.72
N ASN A 126 -8.21 0.75 -7.28
CA ASN A 126 -8.89 0.51 -8.54
C ASN A 126 -10.37 0.84 -8.43
N PHE A 127 -11.04 0.40 -7.37
CA PHE A 127 -12.45 0.71 -7.14
C PHE A 127 -12.70 2.22 -7.01
N ASN A 128 -11.79 2.96 -6.36
CA ASN A 128 -11.88 4.42 -6.23
C ASN A 128 -11.95 5.15 -7.60
N ARG A 129 -11.39 4.57 -8.67
CA ARG A 129 -11.46 5.14 -10.03
C ARG A 129 -12.89 5.35 -10.51
N TRP A 130 -13.85 4.59 -9.97
CA TRP A 130 -15.28 4.73 -10.26
C TRP A 130 -15.81 6.16 -10.02
N GLN A 131 -15.20 6.90 -9.11
CA GLN A 131 -15.60 8.26 -8.78
C GLN A 131 -15.33 9.27 -9.91
N TYR A 132 -14.45 8.93 -10.88
CA TYR A 132 -14.02 9.87 -11.93
C TYR A 132 -13.79 9.24 -13.32
N GLU A 133 -13.94 7.92 -13.49
CA GLU A 133 -13.86 7.19 -14.77
C GLU A 133 -15.06 6.23 -14.95
N GLN A 134 -16.29 6.74 -14.81
CA GLN A 134 -17.51 5.91 -14.85
C GLN A 134 -17.68 5.17 -16.19
N GLU A 135 -17.19 5.76 -17.29
CA GLU A 135 -17.19 5.17 -18.62
C GLU A 135 -16.32 3.90 -18.72
N LYS A 136 -15.38 3.70 -17.79
CA LYS A 136 -14.47 2.55 -17.73
C LYS A 136 -14.93 1.46 -16.75
N MET A 137 -16.23 1.37 -16.46
CA MET A 137 -16.80 0.44 -15.47
C MET A 137 -16.22 -0.98 -15.56
N GLN A 138 -16.22 -1.57 -16.76
CA GLN A 138 -15.79 -2.96 -16.93
C GLN A 138 -14.29 -3.15 -16.68
N GLU A 139 -13.47 -2.17 -17.06
CA GLU A 139 -12.03 -2.19 -16.79
C GLU A 139 -11.78 -2.10 -15.28
N ILE A 140 -12.48 -1.20 -14.60
CA ILE A 140 -12.36 -1.01 -13.14
C ILE A 140 -12.77 -2.27 -12.40
N ILE A 141 -13.90 -2.89 -12.77
CA ILE A 141 -14.38 -4.14 -12.17
C ILE A 141 -13.33 -5.24 -12.36
N SER A 142 -12.84 -5.43 -13.58
CA SER A 142 -11.83 -6.45 -13.89
C SER A 142 -10.54 -6.24 -13.08
N ALA A 143 -10.02 -5.02 -13.03
CA ALA A 143 -8.82 -4.68 -12.28
C ALA A 143 -9.00 -4.88 -10.76
N THR A 144 -10.17 -4.52 -10.22
CA THR A 144 -10.52 -4.72 -8.81
C THR A 144 -10.57 -6.22 -8.48
N GLN A 145 -11.29 -7.02 -9.27
CA GLN A 145 -11.40 -8.47 -9.07
C GLN A 145 -10.07 -9.20 -9.22
N SER A 146 -9.21 -8.77 -10.16
CA SER A 146 -7.89 -9.35 -10.31
C SER A 146 -7.00 -9.11 -9.09
N ALA A 147 -7.11 -7.94 -8.46
CA ALA A 147 -6.36 -7.60 -7.25
C ALA A 147 -6.87 -8.40 -6.04
N ASP A 148 -8.19 -8.47 -5.83
CA ASP A 148 -8.81 -9.33 -4.80
C ASP A 148 -8.39 -10.80 -4.95
N ALA A 149 -8.49 -11.35 -6.16
CA ALA A 149 -8.09 -12.75 -6.43
C ALA A 149 -6.61 -13.00 -6.10
N SER A 150 -5.75 -12.01 -6.36
CA SER A 150 -4.32 -12.09 -6.03
C SER A 150 -4.09 -12.05 -4.52
N ALA A 151 -4.76 -11.13 -3.81
CA ALA A 151 -4.71 -11.04 -2.36
C ALA A 151 -5.21 -12.32 -1.68
N MET A 152 -6.35 -12.86 -2.14
CA MET A 152 -6.95 -14.10 -1.64
C MET A 152 -6.05 -15.32 -1.86
N LYS A 153 -5.34 -15.38 -2.99
CA LYS A 153 -4.39 -16.45 -3.29
C LYS A 153 -3.17 -16.40 -2.34
N LEU A 154 -2.67 -15.19 -2.04
CA LEU A 154 -1.48 -14.99 -1.23
C LEU A 154 -1.76 -15.18 0.27
N ASP A 155 -2.81 -14.55 0.78
CA ASP A 155 -3.20 -14.65 2.19
C ASP A 155 -4.73 -14.55 2.35
N PRO A 156 -5.46 -15.68 2.28
CA PRO A 156 -6.92 -15.68 2.43
C PRO A 156 -7.39 -15.29 3.83
N ASN A 157 -6.50 -15.28 4.85
CA ASN A 157 -6.82 -14.90 6.22
C ASN A 157 -6.40 -13.46 6.54
N ASN A 158 -5.97 -12.68 5.54
CA ASN A 158 -5.56 -11.31 5.74
C ASN A 158 -6.75 -10.48 6.31
N PRO A 159 -6.61 -9.86 7.50
CA PRO A 159 -7.71 -9.14 8.12
C PRO A 159 -8.17 -7.92 7.30
N ARG A 160 -7.27 -7.30 6.50
CA ARG A 160 -7.65 -6.20 5.61
C ARG A 160 -8.45 -6.71 4.42
N LEU A 161 -8.06 -7.84 3.84
CA LEU A 161 -8.83 -8.47 2.75
C LEU A 161 -10.25 -8.80 3.23
N ILE A 162 -10.36 -9.46 4.38
CA ILE A 162 -11.65 -9.82 4.98
C ILE A 162 -12.51 -8.57 5.23
N LEU A 163 -11.91 -7.51 5.77
CA LEU A 163 -12.60 -6.24 6.00
C LEU A 163 -13.06 -5.59 4.69
N THR A 164 -12.18 -5.48 3.70
CA THR A 164 -12.48 -4.90 2.38
C THR A 164 -13.62 -5.66 1.69
N ASN A 165 -13.56 -6.99 1.68
CA ASN A 165 -14.60 -7.83 1.12
C ASN A 165 -15.91 -7.71 1.88
N GLY A 166 -15.85 -7.64 3.22
CA GLY A 166 -17.03 -7.38 4.05
C GLY A 166 -17.71 -6.04 3.70
N ILE A 167 -16.93 -4.98 3.52
CA ILE A 167 -17.42 -3.65 3.09
C ILE A 167 -18.03 -3.75 1.69
N SER A 168 -17.32 -4.34 0.73
CA SER A 168 -17.78 -4.52 -0.65
C SER A 168 -19.11 -5.28 -0.73
N HIS A 169 -19.22 -6.37 0.03
CA HIS A 169 -20.45 -7.16 0.15
C HIS A 169 -21.59 -6.40 0.82
N PHE A 170 -21.30 -5.57 1.82
CA PHE A 170 -22.33 -4.79 2.50
C PHE A 170 -22.93 -3.71 1.59
N TYR A 171 -22.11 -3.03 0.79
CA TYR A 171 -22.54 -1.88 -0.02
C TYR A 171 -23.02 -2.22 -1.42
N THR A 172 -22.81 -3.44 -1.91
CA THR A 172 -23.27 -3.81 -3.24
C THR A 172 -24.78 -4.18 -3.22
N PRO A 173 -25.59 -3.69 -4.17
CA PRO A 173 -27.05 -3.89 -4.13
C PRO A 173 -27.51 -5.35 -4.28
N GLY A 174 -28.60 -5.69 -3.58
CA GLY A 174 -29.28 -7.00 -3.60
C GLY A 174 -29.47 -7.66 -4.98
N SER A 175 -29.74 -6.84 -5.99
CA SER A 175 -29.99 -7.26 -7.37
C SER A 175 -28.77 -7.84 -8.09
N PHE A 176 -27.55 -7.50 -7.66
CA PHE A 176 -26.31 -8.09 -8.17
C PHE A 176 -26.11 -9.52 -7.66
N TRP A 177 -26.45 -9.78 -6.39
CA TRP A 177 -26.34 -11.11 -5.75
C TRP A 177 -27.28 -12.12 -6.36
N ARG A 178 -28.52 -11.70 -6.59
CA ARG A 178 -29.53 -12.57 -7.20
C ARG A 178 -29.16 -12.97 -8.62
N ARG A 179 -28.32 -12.19 -9.31
CA ARG A 179 -27.81 -12.50 -10.65
C ARG A 179 -26.62 -13.45 -10.61
N SER A 180 -25.71 -13.34 -9.63
CA SER A 180 -24.55 -14.24 -9.50
C SER A 180 -24.93 -15.64 -8.97
N GLN A 181 -25.96 -15.76 -8.13
CA GLN A 181 -26.48 -17.07 -7.72
C GLN A 181 -27.21 -17.79 -8.87
N ASN A 182 -27.85 -17.03 -9.77
CA ASN A 182 -28.52 -17.58 -10.95
C ASN A 182 -27.54 -18.01 -12.07
N SER A 183 -26.27 -17.54 -12.05
CA SER A 183 -25.24 -18.00 -12.99
C SER A 183 -24.52 -19.28 -12.54
N HIS A 184 -24.71 -19.70 -11.28
CA HIS A 184 -24.14 -20.94 -10.73
C HIS A 184 -25.19 -22.07 -10.56
N SER A 185 -26.45 -21.80 -10.90
CA SER A 185 -27.55 -22.79 -10.90
C SER A 185 -27.90 -23.30 -12.31
N GLY A 186 -27.05 -23.04 -13.29
CA GLY A 186 -27.10 -23.67 -14.61
C GLY A 186 -26.33 -25.00 -14.65
N ILE A 187 -26.81 -25.99 -13.87
CA ILE A 187 -26.60 -27.42 -14.10
C ILE A 187 -27.98 -28.06 -14.17
#